data_AF-A0A8D8UD60-F1
#
_entry.id   AF-A0A8D8UD60-F1
#
_cell.length_a   1.000
_cell.length_b   1.000
_cell.length_c   1.000
_cell.angle_alpha   90.00
_cell.angle_beta   90.00
_cell.angle_gamma   90.00
#
_symmetry.space_group_name_H-M   'P 1'
#
loop_
_entity.id
_entity.type
_entity.pdbx_description
1 polymer ?
#
loop_
_entity_poly.entity_id
_entity_poly.type
_entity_poly.pdbx_seq_one_letter_code
_entity_poly.pdbx_strand_id
1 'polypeptide(L)'
;MKFLIVAVATLACAVAAPNGYYAPSAHHGPPADIKVLPSGFLADTPEVAHAKAAHLAEKSKVAPAPYAAPAYSPSYAAPAPAYAPAPAYAPAPAYAPAPAYAPAPAYAPAPYAAPAPAYAGSFGG
;
A
#
# COMPACT_ATOMS: atom_id res chain seq x y z
N MET A 1 -51.50 -28.39 25.64
CA MET A 1 -51.21 -27.49 24.49
C MET A 1 -50.39 -26.27 24.89
N LYS A 2 -50.85 -25.40 25.83
CA LYS A 2 -50.06 -24.23 26.28
C LYS A 2 -48.69 -24.57 26.90
N PHE A 3 -48.60 -25.59 27.75
CA PHE A 3 -47.33 -26.01 28.38
C PHE A 3 -46.31 -26.56 27.37
N LEU A 4 -46.78 -27.21 26.31
CA LEU A 4 -45.93 -27.73 25.23
C LEU A 4 -45.31 -26.59 24.42
N ILE A 5 -46.06 -25.51 24.18
CA ILE A 5 -45.58 -24.32 23.47
C ILE A 5 -44.50 -23.59 24.28
N VAL A 6 -44.69 -23.46 25.60
CA VAL A 6 -43.70 -22.82 26.48
C VAL A 6 -42.40 -23.63 26.55
N ALA A 7 -42.51 -24.96 26.65
CA ALA A 7 -41.34 -25.84 26.67
C ALA A 7 -40.53 -25.82 25.37
N VAL A 8 -41.21 -25.74 24.21
CA VAL A 8 -40.54 -25.63 22.92
C VAL A 8 -39.88 -24.25 22.75
N ALA A 9 -40.53 -23.18 23.20
CA ALA A 9 -39.99 -21.82 23.11
C ALA A 9 -38.73 -21.63 23.97
N THR A 10 -38.68 -22.20 25.18
CA THR A 10 -37.50 -22.11 26.05
C THR A 10 -36.35 -22.97 25.55
N LEU A 11 -36.63 -24.17 25.03
CA LEU A 11 -35.61 -25.01 24.39
C LEU A 11 -35.03 -24.33 23.13
N ALA A 12 -35.87 -23.66 22.34
CA ALA A 12 -35.45 -22.90 21.17
C ALA A 12 -34.58 -21.68 21.54
N CYS A 13 -34.90 -20.99 22.64
CA CYS A 13 -34.08 -19.88 23.12
C CYS A 13 -32.72 -20.36 23.67
N ALA A 14 -32.69 -21.52 24.32
CA ALA A 14 -31.46 -22.12 24.85
C ALA A 14 -30.51 -22.65 23.76
N VAL A 15 -31.06 -23.21 22.67
CA VAL A 15 -30.25 -23.68 21.52
C VAL A 15 -29.80 -22.52 20.61
N ALA A 16 -30.47 -21.37 20.69
CA ALA A 16 -30.16 -20.19 19.89
C ALA A 16 -29.15 -19.24 20.54
N ALA A 17 -28.56 -19.57 21.70
CA ALA A 17 -27.39 -18.84 22.18
C ALA A 17 -26.24 -19.09 21.21
N PRO A 18 -25.77 -18.08 20.42
CA PRO A 18 -24.58 -18.26 19.63
C PRO A 18 -23.41 -18.38 20.60
N ASN A 19 -22.97 -19.62 20.82
CA ASN A 19 -21.68 -19.94 21.41
C ASN A 19 -20.60 -19.40 20.46
N GLY A 20 -20.29 -18.12 20.58
CA GLY A 20 -19.43 -17.45 19.62
C GLY A 20 -19.22 -15.99 19.95
N TYR A 21 -18.93 -15.68 21.21
CA TYR A 21 -18.16 -14.47 21.48
C TYR A 21 -16.84 -14.60 20.70
N TYR A 22 -16.69 -13.76 19.69
CA TYR A 22 -15.49 -13.65 18.89
C TYR A 22 -14.39 -13.06 19.78
N ALA A 23 -13.70 -13.92 20.53
CA ALA A 23 -12.45 -13.55 21.17
C ALA A 23 -11.40 -13.43 20.06
N PRO A 24 -10.72 -12.28 19.90
CA PRO A 24 -9.61 -12.19 18.96
C PRO A 24 -8.49 -13.08 19.48
N SER A 25 -8.35 -14.28 18.92
CA SER A 25 -7.23 -15.16 19.16
C SER A 25 -5.99 -14.48 18.61
N ALA A 26 -5.23 -13.81 19.47
CA ALA A 26 -3.88 -13.38 19.15
C ALA A 26 -3.06 -14.65 18.85
N HIS A 27 -2.74 -14.86 17.58
CA HIS A 27 -1.94 -16.00 17.15
C HIS A 27 -0.51 -15.78 17.64
N HIS A 28 -0.18 -16.36 18.79
CA HIS A 28 1.18 -16.40 19.34
C HIS A 28 1.82 -17.75 18.99
N GLY A 29 2.21 -17.91 17.73
CA GLY A 29 2.96 -19.05 17.23
C GLY A 29 4.29 -18.61 16.61
N PRO A 30 5.20 -19.55 16.32
CA PRO A 30 6.37 -19.28 15.49
C PRO A 30 5.95 -18.56 14.19
N PRO A 31 6.77 -17.65 13.66
CA PRO A 31 6.44 -16.94 12.42
C PRO A 31 6.15 -17.96 11.31
N ALA A 32 5.02 -17.78 10.62
CA ALA A 32 4.63 -18.64 9.51
C ALA A 32 5.75 -18.63 8.44
N ASP A 33 6.15 -19.81 7.97
CA ASP A 33 7.15 -19.92 6.91
C ASP A 33 6.51 -19.60 5.55
N ILE A 34 6.53 -18.31 5.19
CA ILE A 34 5.95 -17.78 3.97
C ILE A 34 6.99 -17.92 2.85
N LYS A 35 6.80 -18.89 1.95
CA LYS A 35 7.62 -19.02 0.74
C LYS A 35 6.97 -18.26 -0.40
N VAL A 36 7.69 -17.34 -1.03
CA VAL A 36 7.25 -16.67 -2.26
C VAL A 36 7.72 -17.50 -3.46
N LEU A 37 6.81 -17.87 -4.35
CA LEU A 37 7.15 -18.53 -5.60
C LEU A 37 7.78 -17.53 -6.59
N PRO A 38 8.55 -17.99 -7.58
CA PRO A 38 9.04 -17.15 -8.67
C PRO A 38 7.95 -16.40 -9.45
N SER A 39 6.70 -16.85 -9.35
CA SER A 39 5.52 -16.19 -9.91
C SER A 39 5.04 -14.96 -9.11
N GLY A 40 5.69 -14.64 -7.99
CA GLY A 40 5.32 -13.53 -7.10
C GLY A 40 4.17 -13.83 -6.13
N PHE A 41 3.61 -15.04 -6.17
CA PHE A 41 2.56 -15.49 -5.24
C PHE A 41 3.16 -16.22 -4.04
N LEU A 42 2.46 -16.17 -2.90
CA LEU A 42 2.81 -16.96 -1.73
C LEU A 42 2.46 -18.43 -1.98
N ALA A 43 3.34 -19.33 -1.56
CA ALA A 43 3.05 -20.75 -1.49
C ALA A 43 1.92 -20.96 -0.48
N ASP A 44 0.86 -21.65 -0.89
CA ASP A 44 -0.14 -22.13 0.05
C ASP A 44 0.58 -23.05 1.06
N THR A 45 0.37 -22.83 2.35
CA THR A 45 0.76 -23.82 3.37
C THR A 45 -0.07 -25.09 3.16
N PRO A 46 0.40 -26.28 3.59
CA PRO A 46 -0.35 -27.52 3.38
C PRO A 46 -1.77 -27.48 3.95
N GLU A 47 -1.99 -26.72 5.04
CA GLU A 47 -3.31 -26.51 5.64
C GLU A 47 -4.24 -25.70 4.72
N VAL A 48 -3.72 -24.62 4.11
CA VAL A 48 -4.49 -23.77 3.17
C VAL A 48 -4.83 -24.53 1.90
N ALA A 49 -3.90 -25.34 1.41
CA ALA A 49 -4.13 -26.20 0.25
C ALA A 49 -5.24 -27.23 0.53
N HIS A 50 -5.21 -27.90 1.69
CA HIS A 50 -6.24 -28.85 2.09
C HIS A 50 -7.61 -28.18 2.26
N ALA A 51 -7.67 -27.02 2.92
CA ALA A 51 -8.91 -26.26 3.10
C ALA A 51 -9.50 -25.81 1.75
N LYS A 52 -8.65 -25.35 0.83
CA LYS A 52 -9.07 -24.93 -0.52
C LYS A 52 -9.58 -26.11 -1.34
N ALA A 53 -8.93 -27.26 -1.26
CA ALA A 53 -9.39 -28.49 -1.92
C ALA A 53 -10.72 -28.98 -1.35
N ALA A 54 -10.89 -29.00 -0.03
CA ALA A 54 -12.13 -29.37 0.63
C ALA A 54 -13.28 -28.42 0.26
N HIS A 55 -13.01 -27.11 0.25
CA HIS A 55 -13.98 -26.10 -0.15
C HIS A 55 -14.37 -26.25 -1.62
N LEU A 56 -13.42 -26.52 -2.52
CA LEU A 56 -13.71 -26.71 -3.95
C LEU A 56 -14.52 -28.00 -4.19
N ALA A 57 -14.23 -29.06 -3.43
CA ALA A 57 -15.01 -30.29 -3.47
C ALA A 57 -16.46 -30.04 -3.04
N GLU A 58 -16.69 -29.27 -1.98
CA GLU A 58 -18.05 -28.89 -1.57
C GLU A 58 -18.73 -27.96 -2.59
N LYS A 59 -17.99 -26.98 -3.11
CA LYS A 59 -18.46 -26.06 -4.16
C LYS A 59 -18.97 -26.81 -5.39
N SER A 60 -18.32 -27.93 -5.75
CA SER A 60 -18.71 -28.75 -6.90
C SER A 60 -20.02 -29.54 -6.70
N LYS A 61 -20.45 -29.77 -5.46
CA LYS A 61 -21.72 -30.46 -5.17
C LYS A 61 -22.93 -29.55 -5.38
N VAL A 62 -22.73 -28.24 -5.36
CA VAL A 62 -23.76 -27.27 -5.67
C VAL A 62 -23.86 -27.19 -7.19
N ALA A 63 -24.84 -27.91 -7.76
CA ALA A 63 -25.23 -27.68 -9.15
C ALA A 63 -25.52 -26.18 -9.32
N PRO A 64 -25.05 -25.54 -10.41
CA PRO A 64 -25.46 -24.17 -10.68
C PRO A 64 -26.98 -24.19 -10.80
N ALA A 65 -27.67 -23.67 -9.79
CA ALA A 65 -29.10 -23.43 -9.91
C ALA A 65 -29.25 -22.53 -11.15
N PRO A 66 -30.11 -22.87 -12.12
CA PRO A 66 -30.47 -21.92 -13.14
C PRO A 66 -31.10 -20.76 -12.38
N TYR A 67 -30.34 -19.68 -12.24
CA TYR A 67 -30.93 -18.42 -11.84
C TYR A 67 -31.92 -18.10 -12.96
N ALA A 68 -33.21 -18.24 -12.68
CA ALA A 68 -34.20 -17.63 -13.53
C ALA A 68 -33.92 -16.13 -13.40
N ALA A 69 -33.26 -15.56 -14.41
CA ALA A 69 -33.14 -14.11 -14.51
C ALA A 69 -34.57 -13.56 -14.42
N PRO A 70 -34.89 -12.67 -13.47
CA PRO A 70 -36.20 -12.05 -13.45
C PRO A 70 -36.42 -11.42 -14.82
N ALA A 71 -37.58 -11.67 -15.43
CA ALA A 71 -37.94 -11.10 -16.71
C ALA A 71 -37.86 -9.57 -16.59
N TYR A 72 -36.75 -9.01 -17.06
CA TYR A 72 -36.49 -7.58 -17.02
C TYR A 72 -37.44 -6.92 -18.01
N SER A 73 -38.54 -6.35 -17.50
CA SER A 73 -39.42 -5.52 -18.29
C SER A 73 -38.69 -4.20 -18.57
N PRO A 74 -38.36 -3.85 -19.83
CA PRO A 74 -37.44 -2.75 -20.15
C PRO A 74 -38.06 -1.36 -19.95
N SER A 75 -39.24 -1.26 -19.33
CA SER A 75 -40.00 -0.02 -19.20
C SER A 75 -39.43 0.99 -18.18
N TYR A 76 -38.37 0.63 -17.44
CA TYR A 76 -37.74 1.53 -16.45
C TYR A 76 -36.22 1.62 -16.59
N ALA A 77 -35.67 1.35 -17.78
CA ALA A 77 -34.27 1.64 -18.07
C ALA A 77 -34.06 3.16 -18.14
N ALA A 78 -33.98 3.81 -16.97
CA ALA A 78 -33.53 5.18 -16.87
C ALA A 78 -32.10 5.27 -17.46
N PRO A 79 -31.79 6.26 -18.30
CA PRO A 79 -30.45 6.43 -18.84
C PRO A 79 -29.45 6.51 -17.70
N ALA A 80 -28.30 5.83 -17.85
CA ALA A 80 -27.22 5.92 -16.87
C ALA A 80 -26.83 7.39 -16.66
N PRO A 81 -26.65 7.84 -15.41
CA PRO A 81 -26.25 9.21 -15.14
C PRO A 81 -24.93 9.53 -15.85
N ALA A 82 -24.95 10.58 -16.67
CA ALA A 82 -23.75 11.08 -17.31
C ALA A 82 -22.86 11.74 -16.25
N TYR A 83 -21.74 11.10 -15.94
CA TYR A 83 -20.73 11.69 -15.07
C TYR A 83 -20.03 12.85 -15.78
N ALA A 84 -19.88 13.97 -15.07
CA ALA A 84 -19.07 15.07 -15.56
C ALA A 84 -17.61 14.63 -15.72
N PRO A 85 -16.90 15.12 -16.75
CA PRO A 85 -15.49 14.82 -16.93
C PRO A 85 -14.68 15.28 -15.72
N ALA A 86 -13.63 14.52 -15.39
CA ALA A 86 -12.74 14.84 -14.28
C ALA A 86 -12.10 16.24 -14.48
N PRO A 87 -11.88 17.00 -13.40
CA PRO A 87 -11.21 18.29 -13.49
C PRO A 87 -9.81 18.17 -14.10
N ALA A 88 -9.47 19.08 -15.01
CA ALA A 88 -8.12 19.19 -15.52
C ALA A 88 -7.23 19.88 -14.48
N TYR A 89 -6.14 19.24 -14.09
CA TYR A 89 -5.15 19.85 -13.21
C TYR A 89 -4.33 20.90 -13.96
N ALA A 90 -4.07 22.03 -13.30
CA ALA A 90 -3.16 23.04 -13.82
C ALA A 90 -1.72 22.50 -13.85
N PRO A 91 -0.91 22.91 -14.83
CA PRO A 91 0.50 22.54 -14.88
C PRO A 91 1.24 23.08 -13.65
N ALA A 92 2.22 22.32 -13.17
CA ALA A 92 3.05 22.71 -12.04
C ALA A 92 3.81 24.03 -12.34
N PRO A 93 4.08 24.87 -11.32
CA PRO A 93 4.86 26.08 -11.49
C PRO A 93 6.27 25.78 -12.03
N ALA A 94 6.74 26.60 -12.96
CA ALA A 94 8.12 26.56 -13.41
C ALA A 94 9.04 27.16 -12.34
N TYR A 95 10.11 26.43 -11.99
CA TYR A 95 11.13 26.96 -11.08
C TYR A 95 11.96 28.05 -11.77
N ALA A 96 12.27 29.11 -11.00
CA ALA A 96 13.20 30.13 -11.44
C ALA A 96 14.63 29.55 -11.57
N PRO A 97 15.41 30.02 -12.55
CA PRO A 97 16.81 29.64 -12.68
C PRO A 97 17.61 30.09 -11.45
N ALA A 98 18.61 29.29 -11.08
CA ALA A 98 19.48 29.57 -9.94
C ALA A 98 20.26 30.89 -10.13
N PRO A 99 20.57 31.62 -9.06
CA PRO A 99 21.39 32.82 -9.14
C PRO A 99 22.77 32.52 -9.74
N ALA A 100 23.24 33.40 -10.63
CA ALA A 100 24.61 33.35 -11.12
C ALA A 100 25.56 33.92 -10.06
N TYR A 101 26.61 33.17 -9.71
CA TYR A 101 27.67 33.65 -8.84
C TYR A 101 28.59 34.62 -9.58
N ALA A 102 29.01 35.68 -8.88
CA ALA A 102 30.02 36.59 -9.40
C ALA A 102 31.40 35.90 -9.46
N PRO A 103 32.24 36.24 -10.45
CA PRO A 103 33.60 35.74 -10.53
C PRO A 103 34.43 36.20 -9.32
N ALA A 104 35.36 35.34 -8.89
CA ALA A 104 36.24 35.62 -7.76
C ALA A 104 37.14 36.84 -8.06
N PRO A 105 37.52 37.64 -7.05
CA PRO A 105 38.46 38.74 -7.21
C PRO A 105 39.81 38.25 -7.76
N ALA A 106 40.36 38.99 -8.72
CA ALA A 106 41.72 38.77 -9.16
C ALA A 106 42.70 39.29 -8.10
N TYR A 107 43.59 38.43 -7.61
CA TYR A 107 44.68 38.84 -6.72
C TYR A 107 45.73 39.63 -7.50
N ALA A 108 46.12 40.79 -6.96
CA ALA A 108 47.24 41.55 -7.49
C ALA A 108 48.56 40.79 -7.23
N PRO A 109 49.54 40.87 -8.16
CA PRO A 109 50.85 40.27 -7.95
C PRO A 109 51.57 40.93 -6.77
N ALA A 110 52.31 40.12 -6.01
CA ALA A 110 53.12 40.61 -4.90
C ALA A 110 54.17 41.62 -5.39
N PRO A 111 54.45 42.69 -4.63
CA PRO A 111 55.50 43.63 -4.98
C PRO A 111 56.86 42.92 -5.01
N TYR A 112 57.65 43.20 -6.05
CA TYR A 112 59.00 42.66 -6.18
C TYR A 112 59.90 43.17 -5.04
N ALA A 113 60.63 42.26 -4.42
CA ALA A 113 61.66 42.61 -3.44
C ALA A 113 62.75 43.45 -4.13
N ALA A 114 63.08 44.60 -3.55
CA ALA A 114 64.20 45.41 -4.01
C ALA A 114 65.52 44.64 -3.83
N PRO A 115 66.48 44.76 -4.76
CA PRO A 115 67.79 44.12 -4.61
C PRO A 115 68.53 44.70 -3.40
N ALA A 116 69.20 43.81 -2.65
CA ALA A 116 69.96 44.16 -1.46
C ALA A 116 71.09 45.16 -1.81
N PRO A 117 71.41 46.12 -0.92
CA PRO A 117 72.48 47.07 -1.16
C PRO A 117 73.83 46.36 -1.24
N ALA A 118 74.60 46.61 -2.30
CA ALA A 118 75.96 46.13 -2.42
C ALA A 118 76.85 46.87 -1.41
N TYR A 119 77.36 46.16 -0.40
CA TYR A 119 78.34 46.71 0.52
C TYR A 119 79.70 46.81 -0.19
N ALA A 120 80.11 48.03 -0.52
CA ALA A 120 81.45 48.28 -1.05
C ALA A 120 82.46 48.09 0.07
N GLY A 121 83.27 47.02 -0.02
CA GLY A 121 84.36 46.76 0.90
C GLY A 121 85.41 47.88 0.83
N SER A 122 85.54 48.62 1.93
CA SER A 122 86.68 49.51 2.17
C SER A 122 87.85 48.68 2.67
N PHE A 123 88.78 48.33 1.78
CA PHE A 123 90.13 47.91 2.16
C PHE A 123 91.10 49.01 1.76
N GLY A 124 91.68 49.69 2.74
CA GLY A 124 92.71 50.70 2.49
C GLY A 124 93.46 51.05 3.77
N GLY A 125 94.79 50.93 3.71
CA GLY A 125 95.75 51.56 4.63
C GLY A 125 96.46 50.60 5.57
#